data_AF-A0A971K8K3-F1
#
_entry.id   AF-A0A971K8K3-F1
#
_cell.length_a   1.000
_cell.length_b   1.000
_cell.length_c   1.000
_cell.angle_alpha   90.00
_cell.angle_beta   90.00
_cell.angle_gamma   90.00
#
_symmetry.space_group_name_H-M   'P 1'
#
loop_
_entity.id
_entity.type
_entity.pdbx_description
1 polymer ?
#
loop_
_entity_poly.entity_id
_entity_poly.type
_entity_poly.pdbx_seq_one_letter_code
_entity_poly.pdbx_strand_id
1 'polypeptide(L)'
;MENVKVIIWGLGAMGGGMADMLLKKKGVDIVGVAGRGAKLGKSMYDYIKTPKGDRPDVIIGTPEEVIKKGAADVVLTCTDSFTRTAFDRLKFVLEQGINVVSSAEEMSYPQAQEPELAKQLDEIAK
;
A
#
# COMPACT_ATOMS: atom_id res chain seq x y z
N MET A 1 17.50 15.67 -2.39
CA MET A 1 16.92 14.53 -1.67
C MET A 1 15.92 13.90 -2.62
N GLU A 2 16.00 12.59 -2.84
CA GLU A 2 15.01 11.90 -3.66
C GLU A 2 13.67 11.80 -2.91
N ASN A 3 12.56 11.87 -3.64
CA ASN A 3 11.24 11.68 -3.06
C ASN A 3 11.05 10.21 -2.68
N VAL A 4 10.30 9.96 -1.61
CA VAL A 4 9.88 8.61 -1.21
C VAL A 4 8.83 8.10 -2.20
N LYS A 5 9.09 6.96 -2.82
CA LYS A 5 8.18 6.28 -3.75
C LYS A 5 7.21 5.40 -2.98
N VAL A 6 5.92 5.65 -3.16
CA VAL A 6 4.84 4.98 -2.42
C VAL A 6 3.93 4.21 -3.37
N ILE A 7 3.63 2.97 -3.01
CA ILE A 7 2.50 2.23 -3.58
C ILE A 7 1.37 2.20 -2.58
N ILE A 8 0.12 2.35 -3.06
CA ILE A 8 -1.08 2.19 -2.22
C ILE A 8 -1.78 0.90 -2.62
N TRP A 9 -1.88 -0.05 -1.69
CA TRP A 9 -2.68 -1.25 -1.87
C TRP A 9 -4.03 -1.09 -1.18
N GLY A 10 -5.07 -0.93 -2.00
CA GLY A 10 -6.45 -0.75 -1.54
C GLY A 10 -6.91 0.69 -1.64
N LEU A 11 -7.44 1.07 -2.81
CA LEU A 11 -7.99 2.40 -3.06
C LEU A 11 -9.46 2.51 -2.61
N GLY A 12 -9.74 2.17 -1.35
CA GLY A 12 -11.03 2.37 -0.69
C GLY A 12 -11.16 3.78 -0.10
N ALA A 13 -12.02 3.96 0.91
CA ALA A 13 -12.15 5.25 1.61
C ALA A 13 -10.81 5.71 2.23
N MET A 14 -10.14 4.81 2.96
CA MET A 14 -8.84 5.12 3.59
C MET A 14 -7.73 5.34 2.56
N GLY A 15 -7.51 4.40 1.65
CA GLY A 15 -6.45 4.53 0.64
C GLY A 15 -6.66 5.72 -0.30
N GLY A 16 -7.91 6.05 -0.67
CA GLY A 16 -8.21 7.25 -1.44
C GLY A 16 -7.92 8.54 -0.66
N GLY A 17 -8.28 8.58 0.63
CA GLY A 17 -7.92 9.70 1.51
C GLY A 17 -6.41 9.86 1.70
N MET A 18 -5.66 8.75 1.81
CA MET A 18 -4.21 8.78 1.86
C MET A 18 -3.61 9.30 0.55
N ALA A 19 -4.11 8.84 -0.61
CA ALA A 19 -3.68 9.34 -1.91
C ALA A 19 -3.90 10.87 -2.03
N ASP A 20 -5.09 11.35 -1.68
CA ASP A 20 -5.44 12.78 -1.66
C ASP A 20 -4.53 13.62 -0.76
N MET A 21 -4.08 13.05 0.36
CA MET A 21 -3.17 13.70 1.30
C MET A 21 -1.73 13.71 0.78
N LEU A 22 -1.26 12.58 0.24
CA LEU A 22 0.10 12.43 -0.28
C LEU A 22 0.34 13.33 -1.49
N LEU A 23 -0.64 13.48 -2.39
CA LEU A 23 -0.55 14.36 -3.58
C LEU A 23 -0.37 15.85 -3.23
N LYS A 24 -0.59 16.24 -1.97
CA LYS A 24 -0.41 17.62 -1.47
C LYS A 24 0.90 17.80 -0.71
N LYS A 25 1.64 16.73 -0.45
CA LYS A 25 2.93 16.77 0.26
C LYS A 25 4.09 16.88 -0.72
N LYS A 26 5.18 17.52 -0.27
CA LYS A 26 6.48 17.48 -0.94
C LYS A 26 7.28 16.29 -0.41
N GLY A 27 8.15 15.73 -1.24
CA GLY A 27 9.04 14.63 -0.84
C GLY A 27 8.45 13.23 -0.99
N VAL A 28 7.28 13.08 -1.62
CA VAL A 28 6.61 11.80 -1.80
C VAL A 28 5.97 11.71 -3.19
N ASP A 29 6.17 10.58 -3.87
CA ASP A 29 5.55 10.28 -5.16
C ASP A 29 4.74 9.00 -5.06
N ILE A 30 3.48 9.03 -5.54
CA ILE A 30 2.68 7.81 -5.70
C ILE A 30 3.10 7.19 -7.04
N VAL A 31 3.79 6.04 -6.98
CA VAL A 31 4.33 5.35 -8.16
C VAL A 31 3.49 4.15 -8.58
N GLY A 32 2.51 3.74 -7.78
CA GLY A 32 1.63 2.63 -8.10
C GLY A 32 0.41 2.54 -7.20
N VAL A 33 -0.64 1.92 -7.73
CA VAL A 33 -1.83 1.54 -6.95
C VAL A 33 -2.17 0.09 -7.26
N ALA A 34 -2.20 -0.73 -6.21
CA ALA A 34 -2.62 -2.12 -6.29
C ALA A 34 -4.10 -2.25 -5.86
N GLY A 35 -4.88 -2.97 -6.66
CA GLY A 35 -6.31 -3.16 -6.44
C GLY A 35 -6.81 -4.53 -6.88
N ARG A 36 -8.14 -4.66 -6.95
CA ARG A 36 -8.82 -5.85 -7.47
C ARG A 36 -10.15 -5.48 -8.12
N GLY A 37 -10.68 -6.38 -8.93
CA GLY A 37 -12.00 -6.27 -9.53
C GLY A 37 -12.14 -5.11 -10.52
N ALA A 38 -13.30 -4.44 -10.53
CA ALA A 38 -13.67 -3.46 -11.55
C ALA A 38 -12.84 -2.15 -11.57
N LYS A 39 -11.87 -2.00 -10.64
CA LYS A 39 -10.93 -0.87 -10.62
C LYS A 39 -9.67 -1.12 -11.44
N LEU A 40 -9.35 -2.38 -11.76
CA LEU A 40 -8.15 -2.72 -12.53
C LEU A 40 -8.19 -2.06 -13.91
N GLY A 41 -7.04 -1.56 -14.38
CA GLY A 41 -6.88 -0.88 -15.66
C GLY A 41 -7.41 0.56 -15.71
N LYS A 42 -7.98 1.07 -14.61
CA LYS A 42 -8.48 2.46 -14.53
C LYS A 42 -7.47 3.38 -13.87
N SER A 43 -7.65 4.68 -14.07
CA SER A 43 -6.84 5.70 -13.42
C SER A 43 -7.14 5.74 -11.92
N MET A 44 -6.12 5.91 -11.08
CA MET A 44 -6.34 6.19 -9.66
C MET A 44 -7.14 7.49 -9.45
N TYR A 45 -7.03 8.45 -10.37
CA TYR A 45 -7.69 9.75 -10.29
C TYR A 45 -9.22 9.65 -10.42
N ASP A 46 -9.74 8.56 -10.98
CA ASP A 46 -11.19 8.27 -11.05
C ASP A 46 -11.80 7.93 -9.68
N TYR A 47 -10.96 7.67 -8.68
CA TYR A 47 -11.36 7.12 -7.38
C TYR A 47 -10.93 8.00 -6.19
N ILE A 48 -10.34 9.16 -6.44
CA ILE A 48 -9.88 10.12 -5.42
C ILE A 48 -10.46 11.51 -5.73
N LYS A 49 -10.33 12.44 -4.79
CA LYS A 49 -10.90 13.79 -4.96
C LYS A 49 -9.96 14.76 -5.68
N THR A 50 -8.65 14.52 -5.56
CA THR A 50 -7.62 15.37 -6.14
C THR A 50 -7.57 15.15 -7.65
N PRO A 51 -7.73 16.21 -8.46
CA PRO A 51 -7.68 16.06 -9.91
C PRO A 51 -6.25 15.77 -10.38
N LYS A 52 -6.12 15.02 -11.47
CA LYS A 52 -4.84 14.68 -12.10
C LYS A 52 -3.99 15.91 -12.39
N GLY A 53 -4.57 16.91 -13.07
CA GLY A 53 -3.83 18.05 -13.61
C GLY A 53 -2.75 17.58 -14.59
N ASP A 54 -1.54 18.16 -14.49
CA ASP A 54 -0.41 17.81 -15.36
C ASP A 54 0.42 16.61 -14.86
N ARG A 55 -0.05 15.92 -13.82
CA ARG A 55 0.65 14.77 -13.24
C ARG A 55 0.57 13.55 -14.16
N PRO A 56 1.59 12.67 -14.14
CA PRO A 56 1.48 11.38 -14.80
C PRO A 56 0.30 10.58 -14.21
N ASP A 57 -0.28 9.75 -15.07
CA ASP A 57 -1.31 8.83 -14.62
C ASP A 57 -0.71 7.69 -13.80
N VAL A 58 -1.53 7.14 -12.91
CA VAL A 58 -1.20 5.91 -12.17
C VAL A 58 -2.35 4.95 -12.40
N ILE A 59 -2.10 3.93 -13.22
CA ILE A 59 -3.08 2.93 -13.57
C ILE A 59 -3.12 1.86 -12.48
N ILE A 60 -4.32 1.52 -12.02
CA ILE A 60 -4.53 0.52 -10.98
C ILE A 60 -4.25 -0.86 -11.58
N GLY A 61 -3.22 -1.54 -11.08
CA GLY A 61 -2.84 -2.90 -11.48
C GLY A 61 -3.14 -3.93 -10.40
N THR A 62 -2.86 -5.21 -10.71
CA THR A 62 -2.88 -6.25 -9.67
C THR A 62 -1.70 -6.08 -8.71
N PRO A 63 -1.77 -6.62 -7.48
CA PRO A 63 -0.65 -6.57 -6.55
C PRO A 63 0.65 -7.12 -7.14
N GLU A 64 0.58 -8.22 -7.87
CA GLU A 64 1.71 -8.90 -8.50
C GLU A 64 2.34 -8.10 -9.63
N GLU A 65 1.54 -7.28 -10.32
CA GLU A 65 2.02 -6.41 -11.40
C GLU A 65 2.74 -5.18 -10.86
N VAL A 66 2.21 -4.61 -9.77
CA VAL A 66 2.60 -3.29 -9.23
C VAL A 66 3.66 -3.40 -8.15
N ILE A 67 3.56 -4.38 -7.25
CA ILE A 67 4.44 -4.54 -6.08
C ILE A 67 5.53 -5.56 -6.44
N LYS A 68 6.68 -5.04 -6.87
CA LYS A 68 7.85 -5.81 -7.26
C LYS A 68 9.09 -5.23 -6.62
N LYS A 69 10.11 -6.06 -6.40
CA LYS A 69 11.41 -5.60 -5.90
C LYS A 69 11.91 -4.36 -6.65
N GLY A 70 12.18 -3.27 -5.91
CA GLY A 70 12.65 -1.99 -6.46
C GLY A 70 11.56 -1.08 -7.05
N ALA A 71 10.28 -1.46 -7.01
CA ALA A 71 9.19 -0.64 -7.55
C ALA A 71 8.89 0.59 -6.66
N ALA A 72 9.08 0.49 -5.35
CA ALA A 72 8.80 1.56 -4.39
C ALA A 72 9.65 1.39 -3.12
N ASP A 73 9.67 2.44 -2.30
CA ASP A 73 10.32 2.43 -0.99
C ASP A 73 9.38 1.88 0.09
N VAL A 74 8.07 2.12 -0.05
CA VAL A 74 7.04 1.67 0.90
C VAL A 74 5.70 1.37 0.23
N VAL A 75 5.01 0.35 0.73
CA VAL A 75 3.61 0.07 0.41
C VAL A 75 2.72 0.44 1.59
N LEU A 76 1.67 1.22 1.33
CA LEU A 76 0.60 1.48 2.28
C LEU A 76 -0.53 0.47 2.04
N THR A 77 -0.82 -0.40 3.01
CA THR A 77 -1.90 -1.39 2.91
C THR A 77 -3.13 -0.91 3.68
N CYS A 78 -4.25 -0.77 2.98
CA CYS A 78 -5.51 -0.24 3.53
C CYS A 78 -6.70 -1.16 3.24
N THR A 79 -6.55 -2.46 3.52
CA THR A 79 -7.45 -3.51 3.03
C THR A 79 -8.18 -4.31 4.10
N ASP A 80 -7.67 -4.36 5.33
CA ASP A 80 -8.11 -5.29 6.37
C ASP A 80 -8.04 -4.64 7.75
N SER A 81 -8.62 -5.32 8.73
CA SER A 81 -8.58 -4.92 10.15
C SER A 81 -7.82 -5.88 11.04
N PHE A 82 -7.84 -7.17 10.71
CA PHE A 82 -7.29 -8.24 11.54
C PHE A 82 -5.92 -8.70 11.03
N THR A 83 -5.01 -9.02 11.96
CA THR A 83 -3.64 -9.47 11.64
C THR A 83 -3.67 -10.70 10.75
N ARG A 84 -4.51 -11.68 11.09
CA ARG A 84 -4.66 -12.93 10.32
C ARG A 84 -5.04 -12.70 8.87
N THR A 85 -5.94 -11.76 8.60
CA THR A 85 -6.35 -11.41 7.23
C THR A 85 -5.32 -10.56 6.52
N ALA A 86 -4.59 -9.71 7.24
CA ALA A 86 -3.54 -8.87 6.66
C ALA A 86 -2.26 -9.66 6.34
N PHE A 87 -1.99 -10.75 7.07
CA PHE A 87 -0.72 -11.49 7.07
C PHE A 87 -0.20 -11.79 5.66
N ASP A 88 -0.98 -12.47 4.81
CA ASP A 88 -0.52 -12.87 3.48
C ASP A 88 -0.15 -11.66 2.60
N ARG A 89 -0.88 -10.54 2.75
CA ARG A 89 -0.57 -9.31 2.00
C ARG A 89 0.69 -8.64 2.51
N LEU A 90 0.87 -8.56 3.83
CA LEU A 90 2.07 -7.98 4.43
C LEU A 90 3.31 -8.82 4.11
N LYS A 91 3.20 -10.13 4.26
CA LYS A 91 4.22 -11.11 3.87
C LYS A 91 4.61 -10.94 2.40
N PHE A 92 3.63 -10.84 1.50
CA PHE A 92 3.88 -10.62 0.08
C PHE A 92 4.70 -9.34 -0.19
N VAL A 93 4.38 -8.23 0.47
CA VAL A 93 5.15 -6.97 0.33
C VAL A 93 6.58 -7.13 0.87
N LEU A 94 6.72 -7.72 2.06
CA LEU A 94 8.02 -7.90 2.71
C LEU A 94 8.93 -8.83 1.91
N GLU A 95 8.38 -9.88 1.29
CA GLU A 95 9.13 -10.79 0.40
C GLU A 95 9.67 -10.10 -0.85
N GLN A 96 9.12 -8.93 -1.25
CA GLN A 96 9.70 -8.10 -2.32
C GLN A 96 10.85 -7.19 -1.81
N GLY A 97 11.15 -7.21 -0.52
CA GLY A 97 12.12 -6.33 0.14
C GLY A 97 11.67 -4.87 0.21
N ILE A 98 10.35 -4.63 0.30
CA ILE A 98 9.77 -3.29 0.38
C ILE A 98 9.20 -3.07 1.78
N ASN A 99 9.38 -1.86 2.33
CA ASN A 99 8.77 -1.51 3.60
C ASN A 99 7.24 -1.52 3.50
N VAL A 100 6.55 -1.84 4.60
CA VAL A 100 5.09 -1.87 4.62
C VAL A 100 4.54 -1.10 5.83
N VAL A 101 3.49 -0.31 5.60
CA VAL A 101 2.71 0.34 6.65
C VAL A 101 1.25 -0.03 6.48
N SER A 102 0.66 -0.60 7.52
CA SER A 102 -0.72 -1.08 7.48
C SER A 102 -1.66 -0.19 8.29
N SER A 103 -2.88 0.00 7.77
CA SER A 103 -3.97 0.60 8.54
C SER A 103 -4.83 -0.42 9.30
N ALA A 104 -4.50 -1.72 9.23
CA ALA A 104 -5.23 -2.74 9.98
C ALA A 104 -5.07 -2.52 11.48
N GLU A 105 -6.19 -2.42 12.20
CA GLU A 105 -6.22 -2.00 13.59
C GLU A 105 -5.37 -2.89 14.50
N GLU A 106 -5.42 -4.21 14.30
CA GLU A 106 -4.61 -5.15 15.10
C GLU A 106 -3.11 -5.08 14.80
N MET A 107 -2.72 -4.57 13.62
CA MET A 107 -1.31 -4.38 13.27
C MET A 107 -0.65 -3.24 14.04
N SER A 108 -1.40 -2.47 14.82
CA SER A 108 -0.83 -1.51 15.78
C SER A 108 -0.02 -2.21 16.88
N TYR A 109 -0.43 -3.42 17.30
CA TYR A 109 0.31 -4.28 18.23
C TYR A 109 -0.10 -5.76 18.05
N PRO A 110 0.30 -6.40 16.92
CA PRO A 110 -0.23 -7.71 16.53
C PRO A 110 0.17 -8.83 17.50
N GLN A 111 1.26 -8.63 18.26
CA GLN A 111 1.74 -9.59 19.25
C GLN A 111 0.73 -9.88 20.37
N ALA A 112 -0.22 -8.97 20.64
CA ALA A 112 -1.24 -9.21 21.65
C ALA A 112 -2.32 -10.23 21.23
N GLN A 113 -2.63 -10.33 19.93
CA GLN A 113 -3.71 -11.20 19.43
C GLN A 113 -3.17 -12.39 18.64
N GLU A 114 -2.12 -12.20 17.85
CA GLU A 114 -1.57 -13.20 16.92
C GLU A 114 -0.03 -13.24 17.04
N PRO A 115 0.54 -13.66 18.19
CA PRO A 115 1.98 -13.59 18.46
C PRO A 115 2.83 -14.40 17.47
N GLU A 116 2.34 -15.54 16.99
CA GLU A 116 3.03 -16.38 16.01
C GLU A 116 3.11 -15.71 14.64
N LEU A 117 2.03 -15.07 14.19
CA LEU A 117 2.01 -14.33 12.92
C LEU A 117 2.88 -13.07 13.00
N ALA A 118 2.85 -12.37 14.14
CA ALA A 118 3.71 -11.22 14.39
C ALA A 118 5.20 -11.61 14.32
N LYS A 119 5.58 -12.73 14.96
CA LYS A 119 6.96 -13.26 14.92
C LYS A 119 7.39 -13.62 13.50
N GLN A 120 6.52 -14.25 12.71
CA GLN A 120 6.83 -14.58 11.32
C GLN A 120 7.04 -13.32 10.46
N LEU A 121 6.19 -12.29 10.60
CA LEU A 121 6.38 -11.03 9.87
C LEU A 121 7.69 -10.33 10.27
N ASP A 122 8.05 -10.33 11.55
CA ASP A 122 9.33 -9.80 12.04
C ASP A 122 10.53 -10.56 11.47
N GLU A 123 10.46 -11.89 11.38
CA GLU A 123 11.50 -12.71 10.77
C GLU A 123 11.67 -12.45 9.27
N ILE A 124 10.58 -12.20 8.54
CA ILE A 124 10.63 -11.87 7.09
C ILE A 124 11.18 -10.45 6.86
N ALA A 125 10.91 -9.52 7.78
CA ALA A 125 11.30 -8.12 7.64
C ALA A 125 12.77 -7.82 7.99
N LYS A 126 13.47 -8.74 8.67
CA LYS A 126 14.87 -8.61 9.09
C LYS A 126 15.86 -8.98 7.98
#